data_AF-A0A960ANF8-F1
#
_entry.id   AF-A0A960ANF8-F1
#
_cell.length_a   1.000
_cell.length_b   1.000
_cell.length_c   1.000
_cell.angle_alpha   90.00
_cell.angle_beta   90.00
_cell.angle_gamma   90.00
#
_symmetry.space_group_name_H-M   'P 1'
#
loop_
_entity.id
_entity.type
_entity.pdbx_description
1 polymer ?
#
loop_
_entity_poly.entity_id
_entity_poly.type
_entity_poly.pdbx_seq_one_letter_code
_entity_poly.pdbx_strand_id
1 'polypeptide(L)'
;VMAAKPDAADFQDSDPFIKNIIDGLGPSVLTRVMARVHEAPKYYKNVQNWLKELDLHGEFYVKPGEPDSGKGFGSTEAARGALSDWIVLEGGKIANYQVITPTAWNIGPRDGNSNVGPMEQSFVGTPIENPDFPVELGNVAHSFDSCLVCTVHAYDGKTGKELAKFRMGGG
;
A
#
# COMPACT_ATOMS: atom_id res chain seq x y z
N VAL A 1 -8.95 5.23 -1.85
CA VAL A 1 -8.91 3.76 -1.75
C VAL A 1 -8.74 3.24 -3.17
N MET A 2 -7.65 2.54 -3.45
CA MET A 2 -7.34 2.06 -4.81
C MET A 2 -8.34 1.01 -5.33
N ALA A 3 -9.05 0.33 -4.41
CA ALA A 3 -10.04 -0.72 -4.72
C ALA A 3 -11.32 -0.26 -5.46
N ALA A 4 -11.41 1.00 -5.87
CA ALA A 4 -12.54 1.55 -6.64
C ALA A 4 -12.14 1.98 -8.06
N LYS A 5 -10.91 1.66 -8.49
CA LYS A 5 -10.40 2.01 -9.82
C LYS A 5 -11.25 1.33 -10.91
N PRO A 6 -11.70 2.07 -11.94
CA PRO A 6 -12.26 1.46 -13.16
C PRO A 6 -11.22 0.53 -13.82
N ASP A 7 -11.66 -0.59 -14.36
CA ASP A 7 -10.82 -1.54 -15.09
C ASP A 7 -9.62 -2.05 -14.26
N ALA A 8 -9.90 -2.48 -13.02
CA ALA A 8 -8.93 -3.17 -12.18
C ALA A 8 -8.39 -4.42 -12.90
N ALA A 9 -7.07 -4.59 -12.90
CA ALA A 9 -6.46 -5.82 -13.41
C ALA A 9 -6.78 -7.01 -12.49
N ASP A 10 -6.58 -8.24 -12.97
CA ASP A 10 -6.91 -9.47 -12.21
C ASP A 10 -6.23 -9.57 -10.84
N PHE A 11 -5.09 -8.89 -10.66
CA PHE A 11 -4.34 -8.83 -9.40
C PHE A 11 -4.70 -7.62 -8.51
N GLN A 12 -5.64 -6.77 -8.94
CA GLN A 12 -6.11 -5.59 -8.22
C GLN A 12 -7.49 -5.86 -7.62
N ASP A 13 -7.70 -5.44 -6.38
CA ASP A 13 -9.02 -5.55 -5.75
C ASP A 13 -9.99 -4.55 -6.41
N SER A 14 -11.22 -4.99 -6.60
CA SER A 14 -12.32 -4.15 -7.10
C SER A 14 -13.55 -4.39 -6.24
N ASP A 15 -14.01 -3.32 -5.60
CA ASP A 15 -15.15 -3.35 -4.70
C ASP A 15 -16.24 -2.37 -5.18
N PRO A 16 -17.21 -2.84 -6.00
CA PRO A 16 -18.28 -1.99 -6.51
C PRO A 16 -19.14 -1.36 -5.42
N PHE A 17 -19.27 -2.03 -4.26
CA PHE A 17 -20.05 -1.51 -3.14
C PHE A 17 -19.34 -0.30 -2.52
N ILE A 18 -18.05 -0.42 -2.23
CA ILE A 18 -17.25 0.71 -1.73
C ILE A 18 -17.14 1.82 -2.77
N LYS A 19 -17.01 1.47 -4.06
CA LYS A 19 -17.05 2.46 -5.14
C LYS A 19 -18.34 3.25 -5.12
N ASN A 20 -19.49 2.59 -5.01
CA ASN A 20 -20.80 3.25 -4.96
C ASN A 20 -20.93 4.19 -3.74
N ILE A 21 -20.42 3.77 -2.58
CA ILE A 21 -20.37 4.63 -1.37
C ILE A 21 -19.51 5.88 -1.62
N ILE A 22 -18.34 5.73 -2.23
CA ILE A 22 -17.45 6.85 -2.54
C ILE A 22 -18.09 7.78 -3.58
N ASP A 23 -18.74 7.25 -4.61
CA ASP A 23 -19.43 8.05 -5.63
C ASP A 23 -20.61 8.84 -5.03
N GLY A 24 -21.30 8.29 -4.02
CA GLY A 24 -22.44 8.91 -3.37
C GLY A 24 -22.08 9.90 -2.24
N LEU A 25 -21.11 9.56 -1.38
CA LEU A 25 -20.74 10.35 -0.20
C LEU A 25 -19.44 11.16 -0.37
N GLY A 26 -18.68 10.89 -1.43
CA GLY A 26 -17.36 11.45 -1.65
C GLY A 26 -16.24 10.76 -0.85
N PRO A 27 -14.98 11.01 -1.22
CA PRO A 27 -13.83 10.53 -0.46
C PRO A 27 -13.75 11.26 0.89
N SER A 28 -13.67 10.51 1.99
CA SER A 28 -13.61 11.06 3.35
C SER A 28 -12.93 10.07 4.31
N VAL A 29 -12.68 10.52 5.55
CA VAL A 29 -12.26 9.63 6.64
C VAL A 29 -13.26 8.49 6.82
N LEU A 30 -14.56 8.82 6.78
CA LEU A 30 -15.64 7.85 6.94
C LEU A 30 -15.61 6.77 5.85
N THR A 31 -15.49 7.15 4.58
CA THR A 31 -15.49 6.18 3.48
C THR A 31 -14.23 5.31 3.48
N ARG A 32 -13.08 5.82 3.94
CA ARG A 32 -11.87 5.01 4.18
C ARG A 32 -12.08 3.98 5.30
N VAL A 33 -12.70 4.37 6.41
CA VAL A 33 -12.99 3.45 7.53
C VAL A 33 -14.01 2.40 7.12
N MET A 34 -15.08 2.79 6.42
CA MET A 34 -16.08 1.84 5.89
C MET A 34 -15.45 0.82 4.94
N ALA A 35 -14.56 1.26 4.04
CA ALA A 35 -13.83 0.37 3.15
C ALA A 35 -13.02 -0.68 3.92
N ARG A 36 -12.24 -0.25 4.92
CA ARG A 36 -11.46 -1.17 5.76
C ARG A 36 -12.34 -2.15 6.53
N VAL A 37 -13.48 -1.71 7.06
CA VAL A 37 -14.42 -2.61 7.77
C VAL A 37 -15.03 -3.63 6.79
N HIS A 38 -15.32 -3.22 5.57
CA HIS A 38 -15.90 -4.09 4.54
C HIS A 38 -14.91 -5.17 4.04
N GLU A 39 -13.60 -4.96 4.16
CA GLU A 39 -12.61 -6.00 3.85
C GLU A 39 -12.75 -7.23 4.75
N ALA A 40 -13.14 -7.08 6.02
CA ALA A 40 -13.27 -8.20 6.94
C ALA A 40 -14.23 -9.31 6.46
N PRO A 41 -15.49 -9.03 6.09
CA PRO A 41 -16.39 -10.06 5.54
C PRO A 41 -15.93 -10.60 4.17
N LYS A 42 -15.21 -9.82 3.36
CA LYS A 42 -14.59 -10.31 2.11
C LYS A 42 -13.53 -11.36 2.41
N TYR A 43 -12.59 -11.05 3.30
CA TYR A 43 -11.53 -11.97 3.70
C TYR A 43 -12.08 -13.22 4.37
N TYR A 44 -13.12 -13.11 5.19
CA TYR A 44 -13.78 -14.29 5.76
C TYR A 44 -14.23 -15.28 4.66
N LYS A 45 -14.92 -14.79 3.63
CA LYS A 45 -15.38 -15.62 2.51
C LYS A 45 -14.21 -16.19 1.71
N ASN A 46 -13.18 -15.39 1.44
CA ASN A 46 -12.00 -15.83 0.70
C ASN A 46 -11.26 -16.93 1.45
N VAL A 47 -11.04 -16.76 2.76
CA VAL A 47 -10.42 -17.78 3.62
C VAL A 47 -11.24 -19.08 3.61
N GLN A 48 -12.56 -19.00 3.67
CA GLN A 48 -13.40 -20.20 3.56
C GLN A 48 -13.26 -20.91 2.21
N ASN A 49 -13.05 -20.18 1.13
CA ASN A 49 -12.84 -20.78 -0.19
C ASN A 49 -11.44 -21.39 -0.30
N TRP A 50 -10.40 -20.66 0.10
CA TRP A 50 -9.02 -21.17 0.10
C TRP A 50 -8.86 -22.42 0.95
N LEU A 51 -9.54 -22.51 2.10
CA LEU A 51 -9.53 -23.71 2.93
C LEU A 51 -10.17 -24.93 2.25
N LYS A 52 -11.12 -24.74 1.33
CA LYS A 52 -11.73 -25.83 0.55
C LYS A 52 -10.86 -26.27 -0.63
N GLU A 53 -10.06 -25.36 -1.17
CA GLU A 53 -9.14 -25.61 -2.29
C GLU A 53 -7.83 -26.29 -1.84
N LEU A 54 -7.54 -26.27 -0.53
CA LEU A 54 -6.32 -26.84 0.02
C LEU A 54 -6.31 -28.37 -0.06
N ASP A 55 -5.44 -28.92 -0.91
CA ASP A 55 -5.11 -30.34 -0.94
C ASP A 55 -3.88 -30.63 -0.07
N LEU A 56 -4.09 -31.27 1.08
CA LEU A 56 -3.02 -31.64 2.01
C LEU A 56 -2.14 -32.80 1.53
N HIS A 57 -2.53 -33.48 0.45
CA HIS A 57 -1.79 -34.60 -0.14
C HIS A 57 -1.17 -34.24 -1.50
N GLY A 58 -1.39 -33.02 -1.99
CA GLY A 58 -0.81 -32.52 -3.23
C GLY A 58 0.69 -32.22 -3.12
N GLU A 59 1.32 -31.91 -4.27
CA GLU A 59 2.69 -31.41 -4.27
C GLU A 59 2.78 -30.05 -3.57
N PHE A 60 3.66 -29.94 -2.58
CA PHE A 60 3.83 -28.73 -1.77
C PHE A 60 5.02 -27.87 -2.21
N TYR A 61 5.79 -28.32 -3.22
CA TYR A 61 6.99 -27.65 -3.68
C TYR A 61 7.17 -27.81 -5.19
N VAL A 62 7.26 -26.68 -5.87
CA VAL A 62 7.69 -26.61 -7.26
C VAL A 62 9.02 -25.87 -7.28
N LYS A 63 10.08 -26.52 -7.77
CA LYS A 63 11.39 -25.88 -7.90
C LYS A 63 11.29 -24.75 -8.93
N PRO A 64 11.54 -23.48 -8.55
CA PRO A 64 11.52 -22.39 -9.51
C PRO A 64 12.67 -22.54 -10.51
N GLY A 65 12.46 -22.06 -11.73
CA GLY A 65 13.56 -21.86 -12.68
C GLY A 65 14.53 -20.81 -12.15
N GLU A 66 15.83 -21.02 -12.38
CA GLU A 66 16.90 -20.08 -12.02
C GLU A 66 17.49 -19.49 -13.30
N PRO A 67 16.80 -18.53 -13.95
CA PRO A 67 17.28 -17.94 -15.20
C PRO A 67 18.51 -17.07 -14.94
N ASP A 68 19.49 -17.14 -15.85
CA ASP A 68 20.71 -16.33 -15.77
C ASP A 68 20.42 -14.83 -15.97
N SER A 69 19.37 -14.49 -16.74
CA SER A 69 18.90 -13.11 -16.90
C SER A 69 17.38 -13.04 -17.10
N GLY A 70 16.78 -11.90 -16.76
CA GLY A 70 15.34 -11.70 -16.91
C GLY A 70 14.79 -10.49 -16.18
N LYS A 71 13.52 -10.20 -16.40
CA LYS A 71 12.76 -9.18 -15.67
C LYS A 71 11.49 -9.82 -15.11
N GLY A 72 11.15 -9.46 -13.87
CA GLY A 72 9.95 -9.94 -13.20
C GLY A 72 9.16 -8.78 -12.59
N PHE A 73 7.86 -9.00 -12.45
CA PHE A 73 6.92 -8.11 -11.78
C PHE A 73 6.02 -8.95 -10.89
N GLY A 74 5.86 -8.53 -9.65
CA GLY A 74 4.91 -9.11 -8.70
C GLY A 74 4.08 -8.00 -8.08
N SER A 75 2.79 -8.22 -7.89
CA SER A 75 1.93 -7.25 -7.22
C SER A 75 0.81 -7.93 -6.47
N THR A 76 0.37 -7.28 -5.40
CA THR A 76 -0.72 -7.72 -4.55
C THR A 76 -1.39 -6.51 -3.88
N GLU A 77 -2.61 -6.70 -3.39
CA GLU A 77 -3.28 -5.75 -2.53
C GLU A 77 -2.93 -6.08 -1.07
N ALA A 78 -1.98 -5.32 -0.52
CA ALA A 78 -1.70 -5.36 0.90
C ALA A 78 -2.81 -4.62 1.67
N ALA A 79 -2.87 -4.80 2.99
CA ALA A 79 -3.90 -4.18 3.85
C ALA A 79 -4.01 -2.65 3.76
N ARG A 80 -3.02 -1.97 3.14
CA ARG A 80 -2.95 -0.51 2.99
C ARG A 80 -3.10 -0.05 1.53
N GLY A 81 -3.34 -0.99 0.60
CA GLY A 81 -3.47 -0.78 -0.84
C GLY A 81 -2.42 -1.54 -1.66
N ALA A 82 -2.17 -1.05 -2.88
CA ALA A 82 -1.30 -1.69 -3.86
C ALA A 82 0.17 -1.76 -3.42
N LEU A 83 0.71 -2.99 -3.44
CA LEU A 83 2.12 -3.31 -3.29
C LEU A 83 2.63 -3.90 -4.61
N SER A 84 3.76 -3.40 -5.08
CA SER A 84 4.37 -3.88 -6.32
C SER A 84 5.88 -3.98 -6.21
N ASP A 85 6.41 -5.08 -6.72
CA ASP A 85 7.82 -5.41 -6.78
C ASP A 85 8.26 -5.59 -8.24
N TRP A 86 9.43 -5.07 -8.57
CA TRP A 86 10.09 -5.26 -9.85
C TRP A 86 11.50 -5.79 -9.63
N ILE A 87 11.85 -6.84 -10.37
CA ILE A 87 13.15 -7.49 -10.28
C ILE A 87 13.82 -7.54 -11.66
N VAL A 88 15.13 -7.33 -11.69
CA VAL A 88 15.99 -7.55 -12.86
C VAL A 88 17.11 -8.51 -12.46
N LEU A 89 17.28 -9.57 -13.26
CA LEU A 89 18.33 -10.58 -13.09
C LEU A 89 19.38 -10.43 -14.19
N GLU A 90 20.65 -10.51 -13.82
CA GLU A 90 21.81 -10.58 -14.74
C GLU A 90 22.90 -11.47 -14.12
N GLY A 91 23.44 -12.41 -14.92
CA GLY A 91 24.49 -13.35 -14.46
C GLY A 91 24.06 -14.20 -13.26
N GLY A 92 22.79 -14.61 -13.21
CA GLY A 92 22.20 -15.40 -12.13
C GLY A 92 22.05 -14.64 -10.81
N LYS A 93 22.18 -13.31 -10.82
CA LYS A 93 22.08 -12.45 -9.64
C LYS A 93 21.03 -11.38 -9.81
N ILE A 94 20.51 -10.87 -8.70
CA ILE A 94 19.64 -9.69 -8.67
C ILE A 94 20.48 -8.46 -9.01
N ALA A 95 20.31 -7.96 -10.23
CA ALA A 95 20.95 -6.73 -10.70
C ALA A 95 20.22 -5.49 -10.19
N ASN A 96 18.88 -5.56 -10.09
CA ASN A 96 18.05 -4.51 -9.52
C ASN A 96 16.80 -5.09 -8.86
N TYR A 97 16.36 -4.48 -7.77
CA TYR A 97 15.09 -4.78 -7.10
C TYR A 97 14.46 -3.46 -6.66
N GLN A 98 13.22 -3.22 -7.05
CA GLN A 98 12.48 -2.00 -6.72
C GLN A 98 11.13 -2.38 -6.14
N VAL A 99 10.76 -1.69 -5.05
CA VAL A 99 9.50 -1.89 -4.35
C VAL A 99 8.78 -0.57 -4.29
N ILE A 100 7.50 -0.57 -4.65
CA ILE A 100 6.61 0.55 -4.35
C ILE A 100 5.53 0.03 -3.43
N THR A 101 5.55 0.53 -2.20
CA THR A 101 4.61 0.12 -1.15
C THR A 101 3.37 1.00 -1.11
N PRO A 102 2.29 0.52 -0.49
CA PRO A 102 1.02 1.26 -0.49
C PRO A 102 1.14 2.61 0.22
N THR A 103 1.91 2.67 1.30
CA THR A 103 2.09 3.91 2.05
C THR A 103 2.91 4.92 1.26
N ALA A 104 3.87 4.50 0.43
CA ALA A 104 4.61 5.41 -0.45
C ALA A 104 3.69 6.19 -1.41
N TRP A 105 2.63 5.55 -1.92
CA TRP A 105 1.60 6.24 -2.71
C TRP A 105 0.80 7.25 -1.88
N ASN A 106 0.43 6.89 -0.65
CA ASN A 106 -0.47 7.69 0.19
C ASN A 106 0.21 8.93 0.79
N ILE A 107 1.46 8.79 1.23
CA ILE A 107 2.22 9.85 1.94
C ILE A 107 3.35 10.44 1.11
N GLY A 108 3.44 10.06 -0.17
CA GLY A 108 4.45 10.57 -1.09
C GLY A 108 4.47 12.10 -1.09
N PRO A 109 5.66 12.72 -1.17
CA PRO A 109 5.77 14.17 -1.27
C PRO A 109 5.20 14.65 -2.60
N ARG A 110 5.19 15.97 -2.78
CA ARG A 110 4.79 16.56 -4.05
C ARG A 110 5.62 16.01 -5.22
N ASP A 111 4.95 15.79 -6.34
CA ASP A 111 5.60 15.30 -7.55
C ASP A 111 6.43 16.40 -8.25
N GLY A 112 7.08 16.05 -9.37
CA GLY A 112 7.87 17.01 -10.16
C GLY A 112 7.08 18.20 -10.73
N ASN A 113 5.74 18.13 -10.73
CA ASN A 113 4.84 19.21 -11.13
C ASN A 113 4.24 19.94 -9.92
N SER A 114 4.74 19.66 -8.71
CA SER A 114 4.23 20.21 -7.45
C SER A 114 2.80 19.79 -7.08
N ASN A 115 2.28 18.70 -7.65
CA ASN A 115 0.98 18.17 -7.24
C ASN A 115 1.06 17.58 -5.83
N VAL A 116 0.06 17.84 -5.01
CA VAL A 116 -0.01 17.33 -3.63
C VAL A 116 -0.41 15.85 -3.60
N GLY A 117 0.18 15.11 -2.66
CA GLY A 117 -0.13 13.69 -2.45
C GLY A 117 -1.50 13.46 -1.81
N PRO A 118 -2.02 12.21 -1.79
CA PRO A 118 -3.35 11.89 -1.25
C PRO A 118 -3.56 12.30 0.21
N MET A 119 -2.55 12.10 1.06
CA MET A 119 -2.61 12.52 2.46
C MET A 119 -2.57 14.03 2.60
N GLU A 120 -1.66 14.72 1.91
CA GLU A 120 -1.58 16.20 1.92
C GLU A 120 -2.90 16.82 1.47
N GLN A 121 -3.48 16.32 0.37
CA GLN A 121 -4.76 16.76 -0.16
C GLN A 121 -5.90 16.54 0.85
N SER A 122 -5.85 15.47 1.63
CA SER A 122 -6.89 15.17 2.63
C SER A 122 -6.86 16.11 3.85
N PHE A 123 -5.74 16.79 4.10
CA PHE A 123 -5.67 17.80 5.16
C PHE A 123 -6.28 19.13 4.74
N VAL A 124 -6.26 19.46 3.44
CA VAL A 124 -6.76 20.73 2.92
C VAL A 124 -8.24 20.89 3.24
N GLY A 125 -8.59 21.95 3.97
CA GLY A 125 -9.97 22.26 4.35
C GLY A 125 -10.49 21.48 5.56
N THR A 126 -9.64 20.71 6.26
CA THR A 126 -10.03 20.08 7.53
C THR A 126 -10.30 21.16 8.58
N PRO A 127 -11.50 21.21 9.19
CA PRO A 127 -11.76 22.16 10.28
C PRO A 127 -10.92 21.79 11.50
N ILE A 128 -10.35 22.80 12.14
CA ILE A 128 -9.56 22.66 13.37
C ILE A 128 -10.25 23.47 14.46
N GLU A 129 -10.76 22.78 15.47
CA GLU A 129 -11.40 23.42 16.62
C GLU A 129 -10.35 24.05 17.55
N ASN A 130 -9.27 23.34 17.84
CA ASN A 130 -8.18 23.81 18.70
C ASN A 130 -6.82 23.65 18.02
N PRO A 131 -6.15 24.76 17.61
CA PRO A 131 -4.84 24.72 16.99
C PRO A 131 -3.72 24.13 17.86
N ASP A 132 -3.82 24.23 19.19
CA ASP A 132 -2.84 23.65 20.11
C ASP A 132 -2.97 22.12 20.18
N PHE A 133 -4.15 21.58 19.84
CA PHE A 133 -4.46 20.16 19.86
C PHE A 133 -5.29 19.75 18.62
N PRO A 134 -4.68 19.69 17.42
CA PRO A 134 -5.40 19.47 16.17
C PRO A 134 -5.73 17.98 15.95
N VAL A 135 -6.65 17.45 16.76
CA VAL A 135 -7.05 16.03 16.74
C VAL A 135 -7.65 15.59 15.40
N GLU A 136 -8.23 16.51 14.65
CA GLU A 136 -8.86 16.27 13.36
C GLU A 136 -7.82 15.89 12.30
N LEU A 137 -6.63 16.51 12.33
CA LEU A 137 -5.50 16.10 11.49
C LEU A 137 -5.04 14.70 11.86
N GLY A 138 -5.00 14.37 13.16
CA GLY A 138 -4.71 13.01 13.62
C GLY A 138 -5.70 11.99 13.07
N ASN A 139 -6.99 12.29 13.09
CA ASN A 139 -8.04 11.43 12.53
C ASN A 139 -7.87 11.23 11.01
N VAL A 140 -7.55 12.29 10.28
CA VAL A 140 -7.24 12.19 8.84
C VAL A 140 -6.02 11.29 8.63
N ALA A 141 -4.91 11.52 9.33
CA ALA A 141 -3.68 10.74 9.19
C ALA A 141 -3.90 9.25 9.53
N HIS A 142 -4.53 8.95 10.67
CA HIS A 142 -4.81 7.58 11.10
C HIS A 142 -5.75 6.84 10.15
N SER A 143 -6.65 7.55 9.46
CA SER A 143 -7.56 6.92 8.51
C SER A 143 -6.85 6.24 7.31
N PHE A 144 -5.58 6.61 7.03
CA PHE A 144 -4.75 5.95 6.01
C PHE A 144 -4.04 4.69 6.50
N ASP A 145 -3.95 4.45 7.81
CA ASP A 145 -3.16 3.36 8.40
C ASP A 145 -1.73 3.30 7.82
N SER A 146 -1.05 4.45 7.80
CA SER A 146 0.27 4.56 7.17
C SER A 146 1.34 3.75 7.92
N CYS A 147 2.03 2.85 7.22
CA CYS A 147 3.20 2.12 7.73
C CYS A 147 4.49 2.82 7.27
N LEU A 148 5.12 3.60 8.16
CA LEU A 148 6.33 4.35 7.81
C LEU A 148 7.55 3.45 7.56
N VAL A 149 7.66 2.33 8.30
CA VAL A 149 8.71 1.31 8.07
C VAL A 149 8.57 0.69 6.67
N CYS A 150 7.34 0.63 6.15
CA CYS A 150 7.06 0.15 4.81
C CYS A 150 7.34 1.21 3.73
N THR A 151 7.58 2.49 4.07
CA THR A 151 7.69 3.56 3.06
C THR A 151 9.14 3.91 2.72
N VAL A 152 10.04 3.85 3.70
CA VAL A 152 11.45 4.21 3.53
C VAL A 152 12.29 2.95 3.62
N HIS A 153 12.70 2.44 2.46
CA HIS A 153 13.67 1.35 2.34
C HIS A 153 15.03 1.96 1.98
N ALA A 154 15.65 2.67 2.93
CA ALA A 154 16.97 3.24 2.74
C ALA A 154 18.05 2.24 3.16
N TYR A 155 18.72 1.62 2.19
CA TYR A 155 19.87 0.73 2.43
C TYR A 155 21.01 1.05 1.47
N ASP A 156 22.15 1.49 2.00
CA ASP A 156 23.40 1.63 1.23
C ASP A 156 24.23 0.35 1.35
N GLY A 157 23.98 -0.60 0.46
CA GLY A 157 24.73 -1.85 0.38
C GLY A 157 26.16 -1.72 -0.15
N LYS A 158 26.59 -0.54 -0.64
CA LYS A 158 27.94 -0.33 -1.20
C LYS A 158 28.89 0.24 -0.17
N THR A 159 28.43 1.13 0.70
CA THR A 159 29.29 1.83 1.66
C THR A 159 28.99 1.48 3.12
N GLY A 160 27.87 0.80 3.40
CA GLY A 160 27.43 0.49 4.77
C GLY A 160 27.06 1.74 5.59
N LYS A 161 26.88 2.89 4.93
CA LYS A 161 26.66 4.18 5.58
C LYS A 161 25.17 4.40 5.83
N GLU A 162 24.84 4.82 7.05
CA GLU A 162 23.49 5.26 7.41
C GLU A 162 23.12 6.50 6.55
N LEU A 163 22.13 6.35 5.66
CA LEU A 163 21.75 7.38 4.69
C LEU A 163 20.99 8.55 5.32
N ALA A 164 20.19 8.29 6.35
CA ALA A 164 19.54 9.32 7.16
C ALA A 164 19.00 8.75 8.49
N LYS A 165 19.08 9.57 9.55
CA LYS A 165 18.47 9.31 10.86
C LYS A 165 17.45 10.40 11.15
N PHE A 166 16.18 10.02 11.27
CA PHE A 166 15.13 10.97 11.65
C PHE A 166 14.74 10.74 13.11
N ARG A 167 14.81 11.81 13.91
CA ARG A 167 14.27 11.86 15.27
C ARG A 167 12.94 12.60 15.21
N MET A 168 11.85 11.88 15.46
CA MET A 168 10.53 12.49 15.61
C MET A 168 10.32 12.80 17.09
N GLY A 169 10.20 14.10 17.43
CA GLY A 169 10.04 14.57 18.80
C GLY A 169 11.37 14.74 19.53
N GLY A 170 11.82 15.98 19.67
CA GLY A 170 12.90 16.38 20.55
C GLY A 170 12.44 17.54 21.41
N GLY A 171 12.22 17.27 22.68
CA GLY A 171 12.61 18.23 23.72
C GLY A 171 14.11 18.17 23.93
#